data_AF-A0A2V9ZSM1-F1
#
_entry.id   AF-A0A2V9ZSM1-F1
#
_cell.length_a   1.000
_cell.length_b   1.000
_cell.length_c   1.000
_cell.angle_alpha   90.00
_cell.angle_beta   90.00
_cell.angle_gamma   90.00
#
_symmetry.space_group_name_H-M   'P 1'
#
loop_
_entity.id
_entity.type
_entity.pdbx_description
1 polymer ?
#
loop_
_entity_poly.entity_id
_entity_poly.type
_entity_poly.pdbx_seq_one_letter_code
_entity_poly.pdbx_strand_id
1 'polypeptide(L)'
;MKTTFIRTLFLTLFVPVLVLESWATCGGGGGGGVGGMGGGGMAGSDPQVYQVPWRVLKPQDPPVTTGLVLYWFPSSTNEWQQSSLRTSRDLALYATQCVTMEVSDVHTPTGQKLAADTTLPIAVLAEADGTVIGRVENKNGMLKAEQVEKLVAGEIKQRESTLDKQLKDAKEKAKSGDNAAAIQIYRGVYEQKCLFPKKAKDAAKELKKLGVTDVAEVADPPVFDPARSARIERTMIAGLKAEMAANYSQAERLYSQAQRMDPADPAPLRYLGELYRHETGEWEKARRIFEAILAMPADPLSRAVALHGLGKMTIHDGEFAKGLALMEKSVQTYPLALANRNLAVYWNSEGDTAKADHYVHEALALDPTEAYNLVFAAAFMAGNGHGDEALKIARENEAMLPASYNLAAIYAQTGQRDKALALLKRHFFEYERYQAVRAEEMMEARVDAVFASLKNDAEFVALTSGADGKLDPSRTVSMDPRRGTAH
;
A
#
# COMPACT_ATOMS: atom_id res chain seq x y z
N MET A 1 37.70 -75.04 10.30
CA MET A 1 37.14 -74.03 9.36
C MET A 1 35.93 -73.38 10.02
N LYS A 2 36.04 -72.12 10.44
CA LYS A 2 34.89 -71.28 10.82
C LYS A 2 35.18 -69.86 10.35
N THR A 3 34.40 -69.41 9.38
CA THR A 3 34.40 -68.09 8.77
C THR A 3 33.60 -67.13 9.65
N THR A 4 34.18 -65.95 9.89
CA THR A 4 33.62 -64.86 10.70
C THR A 4 32.70 -63.98 9.85
N PHE A 5 31.47 -63.75 10.30
CA PHE A 5 30.53 -62.79 9.68
C PHE A 5 30.77 -61.39 10.25
N ILE A 6 30.97 -60.41 9.36
CA ILE A 6 30.91 -58.97 9.68
C ILE A 6 29.47 -58.50 9.43
N ARG A 7 28.82 -57.92 10.45
CA ARG A 7 27.54 -57.21 10.31
C ARG A 7 27.78 -55.72 10.51
N THR A 8 27.59 -54.94 9.45
CA THR A 8 27.61 -53.49 9.45
C THR A 8 26.32 -52.97 10.10
N LEU A 9 26.44 -52.20 11.18
CA LEU A 9 25.31 -51.54 11.85
C LEU A 9 25.15 -50.14 11.25
N PHE A 10 24.08 -49.89 10.49
CA PHE A 10 23.69 -48.55 10.04
C PHE A 10 23.02 -47.82 11.21
N LEU A 11 23.65 -46.76 11.73
CA LEU A 11 23.04 -45.82 12.65
C LEU A 11 22.33 -44.72 11.84
N THR A 12 21.01 -44.75 11.76
CA THR A 12 20.21 -43.62 11.27
C THR A 12 20.08 -42.57 12.37
N LEU A 13 20.79 -41.46 12.20
CA LEU A 13 20.69 -40.28 13.06
C LEU A 13 19.38 -39.53 12.73
N PHE A 14 18.38 -39.61 13.60
CA PHE A 14 17.18 -38.76 13.52
C PHE A 14 17.57 -37.35 13.98
N VAL A 15 17.70 -36.42 13.04
CA VAL A 15 17.79 -34.99 13.35
C VAL A 15 16.36 -34.46 13.47
N PRO A 16 15.89 -34.03 14.65
CA PRO A 16 14.61 -33.36 14.76
C PRO A 16 14.73 -32.01 14.05
N VAL A 17 14.00 -31.86 12.96
CA VAL A 17 13.76 -30.55 12.34
C VAL A 17 12.88 -29.78 13.33
N LEU A 18 13.50 -28.95 14.16
CA LEU A 18 12.82 -27.91 14.93
C LEU A 18 12.24 -26.92 13.93
N VAL A 19 10.98 -27.14 13.55
CA VAL A 19 10.18 -26.09 12.92
C VAL A 19 10.00 -25.03 14.01
N LEU A 20 10.63 -23.87 13.84
CA LEU A 20 10.30 -22.69 14.63
C LEU A 20 8.84 -22.35 14.31
N GLU A 21 7.92 -22.78 15.15
CA GLU A 21 6.54 -22.31 15.09
C GLU A 21 6.59 -20.79 15.33
N SER A 22 6.09 -20.00 14.39
CA SER A 22 5.92 -18.54 14.54
C SER A 22 4.79 -18.28 15.54
N TRP A 23 5.02 -17.42 16.54
CA TRP A 23 4.15 -17.22 17.71
C TRP A 23 3.19 -16.04 17.57
N ALA A 24 3.15 -15.43 16.38
CA ALA A 24 2.48 -14.17 16.14
C ALA A 24 1.03 -14.16 16.60
N THR A 25 0.72 -13.19 17.45
CA THR A 25 -0.63 -12.69 17.64
C THR A 25 -0.69 -11.33 16.96
N CYS A 26 -1.75 -11.07 16.18
CA CYS A 26 -1.96 -9.72 15.67
C CYS A 26 -2.41 -8.88 16.87
N GLY A 27 -1.50 -8.11 17.47
CA GLY A 27 -1.89 -7.04 18.39
C GLY A 27 -2.75 -6.05 17.62
N GLY A 28 -3.92 -5.71 18.14
CA GLY A 28 -4.91 -4.94 17.40
C GLY A 28 -4.55 -3.48 17.34
N GLY A 29 -3.57 -3.06 16.55
CA GLY A 29 -3.38 -1.63 16.28
C GLY A 29 -4.55 -1.09 15.48
N GLY A 30 -5.70 -0.82 16.14
CA GLY A 30 -7.00 -0.51 15.56
C GLY A 30 -6.85 0.48 14.42
N GLY A 31 -7.15 0.03 13.20
CA GLY A 31 -6.65 0.64 11.98
C GLY A 31 -7.18 2.06 11.80
N GLY A 32 -6.34 3.08 12.02
CA GLY A 32 -6.69 4.47 11.68
C GLY A 32 -6.74 4.75 10.17
N GLY A 33 -6.99 3.75 9.33
CA GLY A 33 -6.96 3.89 7.88
C GLY A 33 -8.36 4.11 7.31
N VAL A 34 -8.70 5.36 6.97
CA VAL A 34 -9.75 5.61 5.96
C VAL A 34 -9.25 5.02 4.64
N GLY A 35 -10.13 4.27 3.96
CA GLY A 35 -9.78 3.38 2.87
C GLY A 35 -8.99 4.11 1.80
N GLY A 36 -7.74 3.73 1.58
CA GLY A 36 -6.91 4.26 0.50
C GLY A 36 -5.47 4.60 0.86
N MET A 37 -5.21 5.07 2.08
CA MET A 37 -3.90 5.18 2.73
C MET A 37 -4.10 5.78 4.11
N GLY A 38 -3.44 5.21 5.13
CA GLY A 38 -3.22 5.93 6.37
C GLY A 38 -2.40 7.20 6.12
N GLY A 39 -2.86 8.31 6.70
CA GLY A 39 -2.11 9.56 6.78
C GLY A 39 -2.60 10.64 5.82
N GLY A 40 -3.04 11.78 6.38
CA GLY A 40 -2.99 13.05 5.66
C GLY A 40 -4.31 13.72 5.33
N GLY A 41 -5.43 13.31 5.92
CA GLY A 41 -6.61 14.16 6.00
C GLY A 41 -6.54 15.02 7.26
N MET A 42 -5.75 16.11 7.24
CA MET A 42 -5.92 17.18 8.25
C MET A 42 -7.40 17.51 8.33
N ALA A 43 -7.98 17.49 9.54
CA ALA A 43 -9.33 17.96 9.77
C ALA A 43 -9.49 19.36 9.15
N GLY A 44 -10.21 19.47 8.03
CA GLY A 44 -10.39 20.73 7.29
C GLY A 44 -9.78 20.79 5.87
N SER A 45 -9.11 19.75 5.37
CA SER A 45 -8.64 19.65 3.97
C SER A 45 -9.67 18.97 3.05
N ASP A 46 -9.70 19.35 1.76
CA ASP A 46 -10.57 18.71 0.78
C ASP A 46 -10.15 17.24 0.57
N PRO A 47 -11.09 16.28 0.62
CA PRO A 47 -10.78 14.85 0.53
C PRO A 47 -10.10 14.49 -0.80
N GLN A 48 -8.93 13.84 -0.71
CA GLN A 48 -8.10 13.46 -1.84
C GLN A 48 -8.20 11.95 -2.09
N VAL A 49 -8.53 11.55 -3.33
CA VAL A 49 -8.81 10.14 -3.68
C VAL A 49 -7.82 9.50 -4.66
N TYR A 50 -7.00 10.32 -5.33
CA TYR A 50 -5.95 9.88 -6.25
C TYR A 50 -4.60 10.38 -5.78
N GLN A 51 -3.92 9.59 -4.94
CA GLN A 51 -2.53 9.83 -4.59
C GLN A 51 -1.63 9.35 -5.72
N VAL A 52 -0.69 10.19 -6.14
CA VAL A 52 0.33 9.81 -7.12
C VAL A 52 1.41 9.01 -6.39
N PRO A 53 1.78 7.81 -6.87
CA PRO A 53 2.69 6.90 -6.18
C PRO A 53 4.15 7.33 -6.35
N TRP A 54 4.48 8.53 -5.90
CA TRP A 54 5.83 9.07 -5.89
C TRP A 54 6.75 8.21 -5.01
N ARG A 55 7.78 7.63 -5.64
CA ARG A 55 8.81 6.86 -4.94
C ARG A 55 10.04 7.73 -4.70
N VAL A 56 10.44 7.87 -3.44
CA VAL A 56 11.75 8.46 -3.10
C VAL A 56 12.82 7.41 -3.37
N LEU A 57 13.74 7.69 -4.29
CA LEU A 57 14.81 6.77 -4.66
C LEU A 57 15.78 6.55 -3.48
N LYS A 58 15.93 5.30 -3.04
CA LYS A 58 17.02 4.88 -2.15
C LYS A 58 18.20 4.32 -2.97
N PRO A 59 19.47 4.45 -2.52
CA PRO A 59 20.63 3.97 -3.27
C PRO A 59 20.60 2.48 -3.64
N GLN A 60 19.89 1.67 -2.85
CA GLN A 60 19.72 0.23 -3.06
C GLN A 60 18.53 -0.15 -3.97
N ASP A 61 17.71 0.82 -4.37
CA ASP A 61 16.54 0.53 -5.21
C ASP A 61 17.00 0.14 -6.62
N PRO A 62 16.38 -0.88 -7.25
CA PRO A 62 16.73 -1.26 -8.60
C PRO A 62 16.39 -0.13 -9.58
N PRO A 63 17.24 0.09 -10.62
CA PRO A 63 16.97 1.10 -11.62
C PRO A 63 15.72 0.75 -12.43
N VAL A 64 15.02 1.78 -12.92
CA VAL A 64 13.93 1.58 -13.88
C VAL A 64 14.52 1.12 -15.20
N THR A 65 14.04 -0.01 -15.73
CA THR A 65 14.59 -0.62 -16.95
C THR A 65 13.68 -0.48 -18.18
N THR A 66 12.45 -0.01 -18.00
CA THR A 66 11.43 0.03 -19.07
C THR A 66 10.49 1.21 -18.92
N GLY A 67 9.97 1.70 -20.04
CA GLY A 67 8.96 2.75 -20.06
C GLY A 67 9.55 4.15 -19.82
N LEU A 68 8.68 5.03 -19.33
CA LEU A 68 9.03 6.41 -19.02
C LEU A 68 9.29 6.57 -17.53
N VAL A 69 10.12 7.56 -17.17
CA VAL A 69 10.32 7.99 -15.79
C VAL A 69 10.00 9.47 -15.69
N LEU A 70 9.08 9.80 -14.79
CA LEU A 70 8.77 11.16 -14.40
C LEU A 70 9.45 11.45 -13.07
N TYR A 71 10.49 12.27 -13.11
CA TYR A 71 11.20 12.73 -11.94
C TYR A 71 10.61 14.05 -11.43
N TRP A 72 10.41 14.15 -10.12
CA TRP A 72 10.11 15.40 -9.42
C TRP A 72 11.27 15.75 -8.49
N PHE A 73 11.79 16.96 -8.68
CA PHE A 73 12.83 17.55 -7.84
C PHE A 73 12.21 18.68 -7.03
N PRO A 74 11.75 18.40 -5.80
CA PRO A 74 11.13 19.41 -4.94
C PRO A 74 12.16 20.44 -4.47
N SER A 75 11.74 21.68 -4.27
CA SER A 75 12.64 22.73 -3.76
C SER A 75 12.77 22.75 -2.24
N SER A 76 11.82 22.14 -1.54
CA SER A 76 11.77 22.11 -0.08
C SER A 76 10.76 21.07 0.41
N THR A 77 10.82 20.71 1.70
CA THR A 77 9.78 19.90 2.36
C THR A 77 8.40 20.54 2.28
N ASN A 78 8.30 21.88 2.31
CA ASN A 78 7.03 22.57 2.18
C ASN A 78 6.42 22.40 0.78
N GLU A 79 7.25 22.50 -0.26
CA GLU A 79 6.80 22.24 -1.63
C GLU A 79 6.38 20.77 -1.79
N TRP A 80 7.16 19.82 -1.26
CA TRP A 80 6.73 18.42 -1.21
C TRP A 80 5.35 18.26 -0.57
N GLN A 81 5.17 18.76 0.66
CA GLN A 81 3.96 18.51 1.44
C GLN A 81 2.70 19.18 0.87
N GLN A 82 2.82 20.39 0.31
CA GLN A 82 1.68 21.20 -0.15
C GLN A 82 1.46 21.14 -1.66
N SER A 83 2.30 20.43 -2.41
CA SER A 83 2.22 20.39 -3.87
C SER A 83 1.02 19.60 -4.37
N SER A 84 0.35 20.18 -5.37
CA SER A 84 -0.68 19.50 -6.17
C SER A 84 -0.17 18.24 -6.88
N LEU A 85 1.14 18.06 -7.06
CA LEU A 85 1.70 16.87 -7.70
C LEU A 85 1.44 15.60 -6.88
N ARG A 86 1.19 15.72 -5.57
CA ARG A 86 0.83 14.57 -4.73
C ARG A 86 -0.51 13.96 -5.11
N THR A 87 -1.40 14.75 -5.73
CA THR A 87 -2.79 14.38 -5.96
C THR A 87 -3.21 14.69 -7.39
N SER A 88 -3.27 13.65 -8.23
CA SER A 88 -3.71 13.76 -9.62
C SER A 88 -4.18 12.40 -10.12
N ARG A 89 -5.41 12.36 -10.64
CA ARG A 89 -5.94 11.15 -11.29
C ARG A 89 -5.12 10.78 -12.52
N ASP A 90 -4.80 11.74 -13.37
CA ASP A 90 -4.09 11.46 -14.62
C ASP A 90 -2.68 10.91 -14.35
N LEU A 91 -1.92 11.52 -13.43
CA LEU A 91 -0.60 11.00 -13.04
C LEU A 91 -0.72 9.63 -12.35
N ALA A 92 -1.70 9.42 -11.47
CA ALA A 92 -1.93 8.11 -10.86
C ALA A 92 -2.25 7.03 -11.92
N LEU A 93 -3.02 7.36 -12.95
CA LEU A 93 -3.32 6.45 -14.06
C LEU A 93 -2.10 6.19 -14.94
N TYR A 94 -1.27 7.19 -15.23
CA TYR A 94 -0.01 6.96 -15.94
C TYR A 94 0.92 5.99 -15.19
N ALA A 95 0.89 6.00 -13.85
CA ALA A 95 1.62 5.03 -13.04
C ALA A 95 1.14 3.58 -13.20
N THR A 96 -0.05 3.36 -13.77
CA THR A 96 -0.53 2.02 -14.18
C THR A 96 0.00 1.60 -15.57
N GLN A 97 0.59 2.54 -16.33
CA GLN A 97 0.97 2.38 -17.74
C GLN A 97 2.47 2.55 -18.00
N CYS A 98 3.34 1.93 -17.20
CA CYS A 98 4.80 2.02 -17.35
C CYS A 98 5.36 3.46 -17.39
N VAL A 99 4.72 4.39 -16.66
CA VAL A 99 5.33 5.68 -16.30
C VAL A 99 5.68 5.62 -14.82
N THR A 100 6.97 5.52 -14.51
CA THR A 100 7.44 5.45 -13.12
C THR A 100 7.51 6.86 -12.52
N MET A 101 7.00 7.03 -11.31
CA MET A 101 6.97 8.30 -10.59
C MET A 101 8.07 8.33 -9.54
N GLU A 102 9.06 9.21 -9.68
CA GLU A 102 10.23 9.26 -8.79
C GLU A 102 10.46 10.65 -8.23
N VAL A 103 10.82 10.70 -6.95
CA VAL A 103 11.26 11.91 -6.27
C VAL A 103 12.75 11.78 -6.04
N SER A 104 13.47 12.81 -6.43
CA SER A 104 14.92 12.82 -6.36
C SER A 104 15.43 14.18 -5.90
N ASP A 105 16.62 14.16 -5.30
CA ASP A 105 17.36 15.35 -4.91
C ASP A 105 18.56 15.59 -5.84
N VAL A 106 19.00 16.84 -5.96
CA VAL A 106 20.10 17.27 -6.84
C VAL A 106 21.46 16.69 -6.45
N HIS A 107 21.62 16.22 -5.20
CA HIS A 107 22.86 15.60 -4.72
C HIS A 107 22.97 14.12 -5.08
N THR A 108 21.89 13.48 -5.54
CA THR A 108 21.94 12.11 -6.04
C THR A 108 22.63 12.04 -7.42
N PRO A 109 23.20 10.90 -7.85
CA PRO A 109 23.77 10.76 -9.19
C PRO A 109 22.77 11.10 -10.30
N THR A 110 21.51 10.68 -10.14
CA THR A 110 20.42 11.01 -11.05
C THR A 110 20.12 12.51 -11.06
N GLY A 111 20.06 13.14 -9.89
CA GLY A 111 19.88 14.59 -9.77
C GLY A 111 21.01 15.40 -10.39
N GLN A 112 22.26 14.97 -10.26
CA GLN A 112 23.38 15.63 -10.93
C GLN A 112 23.24 15.55 -12.46
N LYS A 113 22.78 14.41 -13.00
CA LYS A 113 22.57 14.25 -14.45
C LYS A 113 21.39 15.08 -14.97
N LEU A 114 20.30 15.17 -14.19
CA LEU A 114 19.03 15.71 -14.68
C LEU A 114 18.76 17.16 -14.24
N ALA A 115 19.39 17.62 -13.15
CA ALA A 115 18.98 18.82 -12.43
C ALA A 115 20.12 19.69 -11.83
N ALA A 116 21.41 19.41 -12.09
CA ALA A 116 22.54 20.08 -11.43
C ALA A 116 22.56 21.62 -11.54
N ASP A 117 22.08 22.19 -12.65
CA ASP A 117 22.15 23.64 -12.94
C ASP A 117 20.75 24.30 -13.03
N THR A 118 19.73 23.68 -12.42
CA THR A 118 18.34 24.16 -12.51
C THR A 118 17.84 24.74 -11.21
N THR A 119 17.03 25.80 -11.33
CA THR A 119 16.26 26.34 -10.21
C THR A 119 15.07 25.42 -9.91
N LEU A 120 15.06 24.82 -8.72
CA LEU A 120 13.96 23.99 -8.24
C LEU A 120 12.74 24.82 -7.82
N PRO A 121 11.51 24.28 -7.87
CA PRO A 121 11.15 22.90 -8.25
C PRO A 121 11.08 22.67 -9.76
N ILE A 122 11.48 21.45 -10.17
CA ILE A 122 11.33 20.99 -11.56
C ILE A 122 10.73 19.57 -11.64
N ALA A 123 10.08 19.29 -12.77
CA ALA A 123 9.73 17.93 -13.17
C ALA A 123 10.40 17.59 -14.50
N VAL A 124 10.96 16.38 -14.62
CA VAL A 124 11.67 15.91 -15.81
C VAL A 124 11.06 14.60 -16.28
N LEU A 125 10.61 14.56 -17.53
CA LEU A 125 10.20 13.33 -18.19
C LEU A 125 11.40 12.78 -18.98
N ALA A 126 11.72 11.52 -18.78
CA ALA A 126 12.84 10.85 -19.43
C ALA A 126 12.49 9.40 -19.83
N GLU A 127 13.27 8.85 -20.73
CA GLU A 127 13.31 7.39 -20.96
C GLU A 127 13.96 6.68 -19.75
N ALA A 128 13.78 5.36 -19.67
CA ALA A 128 14.40 4.53 -18.62
C ALA A 128 15.93 4.61 -18.56
N ASP A 129 16.62 4.94 -19.66
CA ASP A 129 18.08 5.16 -19.70
C ASP A 129 18.50 6.57 -19.21
N GLY A 130 17.53 7.41 -18.84
CA GLY A 130 17.71 8.78 -18.40
C GLY A 130 17.90 9.79 -19.53
N THR A 131 17.58 9.43 -20.78
CA THR A 131 17.47 10.40 -21.88
C THR A 131 16.30 11.34 -21.65
N VAL A 132 16.58 12.64 -21.53
CA VAL A 132 15.55 13.66 -21.23
C VAL A 132 14.65 13.89 -22.45
N ILE A 133 13.34 13.78 -22.23
CA ILE A 133 12.29 14.07 -23.21
C ILE A 133 11.82 15.52 -23.06
N GLY A 134 11.58 15.95 -21.82
CA GLY A 134 11.12 17.30 -21.55
C GLY A 134 11.15 17.66 -20.08
N ARG A 135 10.91 18.93 -19.78
CA ARG A 135 10.96 19.50 -18.43
C ARG A 135 9.91 20.55 -18.19
N VAL A 136 9.46 20.65 -16.94
CA VAL A 136 8.64 21.75 -16.41
C VAL A 136 9.40 22.39 -15.26
N GLU A 137 9.48 23.71 -15.24
CA GLU A 137 10.10 24.48 -14.16
C GLU A 137 9.12 25.53 -13.61
N ASN A 138 9.16 25.79 -12.31
CA ASN A 138 8.53 26.96 -11.72
C ASN A 138 9.49 27.68 -10.77
N LYS A 139 9.95 28.86 -11.17
CA LYS A 139 10.96 29.63 -10.41
C LYS A 139 10.38 30.40 -9.22
N ASN A 140 9.06 30.65 -9.21
CA ASN A 140 8.42 31.57 -8.26
C ASN A 140 7.24 30.93 -7.49
N GLY A 141 7.26 29.61 -7.32
CA GLY A 141 6.21 28.92 -6.58
C GLY A 141 6.27 27.40 -6.74
N MET A 142 5.18 26.74 -6.36
CA MET A 142 5.05 25.28 -6.48
C MET A 142 4.77 24.88 -7.92
N LEU A 143 5.28 23.71 -8.35
CA LEU A 143 4.83 23.10 -9.59
C LEU A 143 3.34 22.78 -9.50
N LYS A 144 2.63 22.95 -10.62
CA LYS A 144 1.22 22.57 -10.74
C LYS A 144 1.10 21.24 -11.45
N ALA A 145 0.26 20.35 -10.92
CA ALA A 145 0.00 19.04 -11.53
C ALA A 145 -0.39 19.18 -13.01
N GLU A 146 -1.26 20.15 -13.34
CA GLU A 146 -1.70 20.44 -14.72
C GLU A 146 -0.54 20.68 -15.70
N GLN A 147 0.56 21.32 -15.26
CA GLN A 147 1.72 21.56 -16.12
C GLN A 147 2.49 20.26 -16.41
N VAL A 148 2.61 19.42 -15.39
CA VAL A 148 3.30 18.12 -15.48
C VAL A 148 2.45 17.12 -16.26
N GLU A 149 1.14 17.10 -16.04
CA GLU A 149 0.16 16.33 -16.82
C GLU A 149 0.24 16.67 -18.30
N LYS A 150 0.32 17.98 -18.66
CA LYS A 150 0.49 18.41 -20.06
C LYS A 150 1.79 17.91 -20.68
N LEU A 151 2.89 17.89 -19.92
CA LEU A 151 4.17 17.34 -20.40
C LEU A 151 4.02 15.85 -20.74
N VAL A 152 3.49 15.05 -19.81
CA VAL A 152 3.32 13.60 -20.03
C VAL A 152 2.31 13.33 -21.15
N ALA A 153 1.14 13.97 -21.12
CA ALA A 153 0.11 13.80 -22.14
C ALA A 153 0.59 14.20 -23.55
N GLY A 154 1.40 15.25 -23.64
CA GLY A 154 2.03 15.68 -24.90
C GLY A 154 2.91 14.61 -25.51
N GLU A 155 3.79 14.01 -24.70
CA GLU A 155 4.68 12.93 -25.14
C GLU A 155 3.90 11.67 -25.52
N ILE A 156 2.93 11.27 -24.69
CA ILE A 156 2.05 10.13 -24.98
C ILE A 156 1.34 10.31 -26.32
N LYS A 157 0.78 11.50 -26.58
CA LYS A 157 0.11 11.80 -27.85
C LYS A 157 1.07 11.76 -29.05
N GLN A 158 2.31 12.24 -28.90
CA GLN A 158 3.31 12.20 -29.96
C GLN A 158 3.71 10.76 -30.32
N ARG A 159 3.97 9.92 -29.31
CA ARG A 159 4.25 8.49 -29.50
C ARG A 159 3.06 7.77 -30.11
N GLU A 160 1.85 8.04 -29.63
CA GLU A 160 0.62 7.44 -30.16
C GLU A 160 0.45 7.73 -31.66
N SER A 161 0.70 8.98 -32.10
CA SER A 161 0.68 9.37 -33.52
C SER A 161 1.70 8.61 -34.37
N THR A 162 2.86 8.28 -33.78
CA THR A 162 3.88 7.45 -34.44
C THR A 162 3.40 6.01 -34.59
N LEU A 163 2.79 5.43 -33.55
CA LEU A 163 2.20 4.10 -33.61
C LEU A 163 1.06 4.01 -34.62
N ASP A 164 0.24 5.06 -34.76
CA ASP A 164 -0.83 5.11 -35.77
C ASP A 164 -0.28 5.05 -37.20
N LYS A 165 0.84 5.73 -37.47
CA LYS A 165 1.53 5.63 -38.77
C LYS A 165 2.08 4.22 -39.00
N GLN A 166 2.66 3.60 -37.97
CA GLN A 166 3.16 2.22 -38.05
C GLN A 166 2.04 1.22 -38.31
N LEU A 167 0.90 1.34 -37.63
CA LEU A 167 -0.27 0.49 -37.86
C LEU A 167 -0.80 0.63 -39.30
N LYS A 168 -0.78 1.85 -39.85
CA LYS A 168 -1.17 2.10 -41.24
C LYS A 168 -0.18 1.47 -42.23
N ASP A 169 1.13 1.65 -42.03
CA ASP A 169 2.19 1.04 -42.86
C ASP A 169 2.10 -0.49 -42.84
N ALA A 170 1.99 -1.09 -41.65
CA ALA A 170 1.82 -2.53 -41.50
C ALA A 170 0.60 -3.06 -42.26
N LYS A 171 -0.51 -2.32 -42.23
CA LYS A 171 -1.74 -2.67 -42.95
C LYS A 171 -1.56 -2.60 -44.47
N GLU A 172 -0.80 -1.63 -44.97
CA GLU A 172 -0.48 -1.50 -46.39
C GLU A 172 0.41 -2.66 -46.86
N LYS A 173 1.43 -3.04 -46.06
CA LYS A 173 2.29 -4.21 -46.34
C LYS A 173 1.54 -5.53 -46.33
N ALA A 174 0.65 -5.74 -45.37
CA ALA A 174 -0.21 -6.92 -45.35
C ALA A 174 -1.10 -7.01 -46.60
N LYS A 175 -1.63 -5.88 -47.08
CA LYS A 175 -2.44 -5.84 -48.30
C LYS A 175 -1.65 -6.10 -49.57
N SER A 176 -0.37 -5.73 -49.62
CA SER A 176 0.50 -6.01 -50.77
C SER A 176 1.09 -7.42 -50.75
N GLY A 177 0.78 -8.24 -49.73
CA GLY A 177 1.27 -9.60 -49.57
C GLY A 177 2.60 -9.71 -48.83
N ASP A 178 3.19 -8.59 -48.40
CA ASP A 178 4.41 -8.59 -47.56
C ASP A 178 4.03 -8.79 -46.08
N ASN A 179 3.56 -10.00 -45.79
CA ASN A 179 3.11 -10.38 -44.45
C ASN A 179 4.25 -10.40 -43.43
N ALA A 180 5.48 -10.72 -43.85
CA ALA A 180 6.63 -10.76 -42.95
C ALA A 180 6.95 -9.37 -42.37
N ALA A 181 7.01 -8.35 -43.23
CA ALA A 181 7.24 -6.98 -42.78
C ALA A 181 6.06 -6.41 -41.99
N ALA A 182 4.82 -6.76 -42.36
CA ALA A 182 3.63 -6.37 -41.61
C ALA A 182 3.66 -6.95 -40.18
N ILE A 183 3.96 -8.24 -40.03
CA ILE A 183 4.09 -8.90 -38.72
C ILE A 183 5.15 -8.21 -37.87
N GLN A 184 6.31 -7.88 -38.44
CA GLN A 184 7.38 -7.20 -37.70
C GLN A 184 6.92 -5.87 -37.11
N ILE A 185 6.23 -5.03 -37.91
CA ILE A 185 5.74 -3.74 -37.45
C ILE A 185 4.65 -3.91 -36.39
N TYR A 186 3.68 -4.80 -36.63
CA TYR A 186 2.63 -5.06 -35.64
C TYR A 186 3.19 -5.58 -34.32
N ARG A 187 4.24 -6.42 -34.34
CA ARG A 187 4.93 -6.84 -33.11
C ARG A 187 5.57 -5.66 -32.40
N GLY A 188 6.22 -4.76 -33.13
CA GLY A 188 6.78 -3.52 -32.56
C GLY A 188 5.72 -2.68 -31.84
N VAL A 189 4.53 -2.51 -32.44
CA VAL A 189 3.40 -1.81 -31.80
C VAL A 189 2.84 -2.60 -30.62
N TYR A 190 2.74 -3.93 -30.73
CA TYR A 190 2.24 -4.80 -29.67
C TYR A 190 3.13 -4.77 -28.42
N GLU A 191 4.46 -4.70 -28.57
CA GLU A 191 5.36 -4.60 -27.41
C GLU A 191 5.23 -3.28 -26.65
N GLN A 192 4.61 -2.26 -27.24
CA GLN A 192 4.26 -1.00 -26.56
C GLN A 192 2.97 -1.10 -25.72
N LYS A 193 2.45 -2.31 -25.49
CA LYS A 193 1.18 -2.60 -24.77
C LYS A 193 1.04 -1.99 -23.39
N CYS A 194 2.13 -1.69 -22.70
CA CYS A 194 2.05 -1.08 -21.36
C CYS A 194 1.62 0.40 -21.44
N LEU A 195 2.29 1.20 -22.29
CA LEU A 195 1.96 2.61 -22.49
C LEU A 195 0.75 2.80 -23.40
N PHE A 196 0.58 1.94 -24.42
CA PHE A 196 -0.43 2.08 -25.46
C PHE A 196 -1.30 0.82 -25.62
N PRO A 197 -2.00 0.36 -24.57
CA PRO A 197 -2.78 -0.89 -24.62
C PRO A 197 -3.83 -0.89 -25.73
N LYS A 198 -4.43 0.26 -26.05
CA LYS A 198 -5.37 0.38 -27.18
C LYS A 198 -4.72 0.06 -28.53
N LYS A 199 -3.53 0.61 -28.81
CA LYS A 199 -2.81 0.36 -30.07
C LYS A 199 -2.29 -1.07 -30.14
N ALA A 200 -1.83 -1.60 -29.01
CA ALA A 200 -1.43 -2.99 -28.92
C ALA A 200 -2.60 -3.97 -29.14
N LYS A 201 -3.82 -3.65 -28.67
CA LYS A 201 -5.03 -4.42 -29.01
C LYS A 201 -5.29 -4.46 -30.52
N ASP A 202 -5.17 -3.33 -31.19
CA ASP A 202 -5.38 -3.25 -32.63
C ASP A 202 -4.30 -4.04 -33.38
N ALA A 203 -3.02 -3.89 -33.01
CA ALA A 203 -1.93 -4.70 -33.55
C ALA A 203 -2.13 -6.21 -33.30
N ALA A 204 -2.55 -6.59 -32.10
CA ALA A 204 -2.79 -7.97 -31.71
C ALA A 204 -3.87 -8.65 -32.57
N LYS A 205 -4.94 -7.93 -32.90
CA LYS A 205 -6.00 -8.43 -33.79
C LYS A 205 -5.46 -8.69 -35.20
N GLU A 206 -4.65 -7.78 -35.75
CA GLU A 206 -4.07 -7.95 -37.08
C GLU A 206 -3.01 -9.07 -37.10
N LEU A 207 -2.18 -9.19 -36.07
CA LEU A 207 -1.24 -10.31 -35.91
C LEU A 207 -1.95 -11.68 -35.95
N LYS A 208 -3.06 -11.82 -35.23
CA LYS A 208 -3.86 -13.06 -35.26
C LYS A 208 -4.41 -13.39 -36.64
N LYS A 209 -4.84 -12.38 -37.41
CA LYS A 209 -5.28 -12.57 -38.82
C LYS A 209 -4.14 -13.03 -39.74
N LEU A 210 -2.91 -12.63 -39.43
CA LEU A 210 -1.71 -13.03 -40.16
C LEU A 210 -1.13 -14.37 -39.67
N GLY A 211 -1.84 -15.11 -38.80
CA GLY A 211 -1.45 -16.44 -38.33
C GLY A 211 -0.50 -16.45 -37.14
N VAL A 212 -0.28 -15.30 -36.48
CA VAL A 212 0.57 -15.22 -35.29
C VAL A 212 -0.22 -15.63 -34.05
N THR A 213 0.23 -16.68 -33.35
CA THR A 213 -0.50 -17.31 -32.23
C THR A 213 -0.01 -16.92 -30.85
N ASP A 214 1.21 -16.40 -30.72
CA ASP A 214 1.85 -15.98 -29.46
C ASP A 214 1.50 -14.53 -29.06
N VAL A 215 0.21 -14.18 -29.16
CA VAL A 215 -0.29 -12.84 -28.83
C VAL A 215 -1.30 -12.94 -27.69
N ALA A 216 -0.84 -12.59 -26.48
CA ALA A 216 -1.67 -12.54 -25.29
C ALA A 216 -2.72 -11.42 -25.37
N GLU A 217 -3.80 -11.58 -24.60
CA GLU A 217 -4.80 -10.55 -24.40
C GLU A 217 -4.17 -9.31 -23.72
N VAL A 218 -4.61 -8.13 -24.14
CA VAL A 218 -4.16 -6.85 -23.60
C VAL A 218 -5.29 -6.28 -22.75
N ALA A 219 -4.99 -5.70 -21.60
CA ALA A 219 -6.00 -5.05 -20.75
C ALA A 219 -6.60 -3.81 -21.45
N ASP A 220 -7.81 -3.41 -21.06
CA ASP A 220 -8.37 -2.13 -21.51
C ASP A 220 -7.57 -0.94 -20.95
N PRO A 221 -7.41 0.16 -21.72
CA PRO A 221 -6.80 1.38 -21.21
C PRO A 221 -7.68 2.05 -20.14
N PRO A 222 -7.08 2.76 -19.18
CA PRO A 222 -7.83 3.68 -18.34
C PRO A 222 -8.38 4.88 -19.13
N VAL A 223 -9.37 5.55 -18.56
CA VAL A 223 -10.09 6.66 -19.19
C VAL A 223 -9.41 7.98 -18.86
N PHE A 224 -8.85 8.64 -19.88
CA PHE A 224 -8.24 9.99 -19.78
C PHE A 224 -9.13 11.11 -20.35
N ASP A 225 -10.36 10.82 -20.79
CA ASP A 225 -11.27 11.86 -21.25
C ASP A 225 -11.57 12.86 -20.10
N PRO A 226 -11.34 14.17 -20.26
CA PRO A 226 -11.43 15.12 -19.14
C PRO A 226 -12.79 15.15 -18.44
N ALA A 227 -13.89 15.06 -19.22
CA ALA A 227 -15.24 15.11 -18.67
C ALA A 227 -15.57 13.85 -17.89
N ARG A 228 -15.16 12.68 -18.39
CA ARG A 228 -15.31 11.40 -17.68
C ARG A 228 -14.40 11.33 -16.46
N SER A 229 -13.13 11.72 -16.57
CA SER A 229 -12.18 11.78 -15.44
C SER A 229 -12.76 12.61 -14.29
N ALA A 230 -13.21 13.84 -14.57
CA ALA A 230 -13.78 14.71 -13.56
C ALA A 230 -15.05 14.14 -12.91
N ARG A 231 -15.86 13.37 -13.66
CA ARG A 231 -17.05 12.69 -13.11
C ARG A 231 -16.67 11.52 -12.20
N ILE A 232 -15.65 10.74 -12.57
CA ILE A 232 -15.14 9.63 -11.76
C ILE A 232 -14.59 10.17 -10.45
N GLU A 233 -13.72 11.17 -10.52
CA GLU A 233 -13.11 11.80 -9.34
C GLU A 233 -14.15 12.39 -8.38
N ARG A 234 -15.14 13.13 -8.89
CA ARG A 234 -16.25 13.62 -8.06
C ARG A 234 -17.02 12.49 -7.37
N THR A 235 -17.19 11.35 -8.06
CA THR A 235 -17.90 10.18 -7.51
C THR A 235 -17.06 9.51 -6.41
N MET A 236 -15.75 9.38 -6.62
CA MET A 236 -14.81 8.88 -5.62
C MET A 236 -14.77 9.78 -4.38
N ILE A 237 -14.69 11.10 -4.56
CA ILE A 237 -14.72 12.08 -3.47
C ILE A 237 -16.03 11.97 -2.67
N ALA A 238 -17.17 11.84 -3.35
CA ALA A 238 -18.45 11.63 -2.67
C ALA A 238 -18.47 10.30 -1.89
N GLY A 239 -17.83 9.26 -2.41
CA GLY A 239 -17.65 7.98 -1.73
C GLY A 239 -16.86 8.15 -0.43
N LEU A 240 -15.71 8.84 -0.49
CA LEU A 240 -14.86 9.10 0.68
C LEU A 240 -15.57 9.95 1.73
N LYS A 241 -16.34 10.97 1.31
CA LYS A 241 -17.18 11.74 2.24
C LYS A 241 -18.24 10.87 2.92
N ALA A 242 -18.85 9.92 2.18
CA ALA A 242 -19.81 8.99 2.76
C ALA A 242 -19.14 8.02 3.75
N GLU A 243 -17.96 7.50 3.43
CA GLU A 243 -17.17 6.64 4.33
C GLU A 243 -16.77 7.37 5.62
N MET A 244 -16.22 8.59 5.51
CA MET A 244 -15.88 9.41 6.67
C MET A 244 -17.09 9.77 7.54
N ALA A 245 -18.29 9.84 6.95
CA ALA A 245 -19.55 10.01 7.67
C ALA A 245 -20.15 8.69 8.17
N ALA A 246 -19.40 7.58 8.10
CA ALA A 246 -19.81 6.23 8.44
C ALA A 246 -21.06 5.72 7.68
N ASN A 247 -21.35 6.29 6.51
CA ASN A 247 -22.39 5.81 5.60
C ASN A 247 -21.79 4.85 4.57
N TYR A 248 -21.36 3.68 5.05
CA TYR A 248 -20.62 2.70 4.26
C TYR A 248 -21.42 2.12 3.09
N SER A 249 -22.74 1.96 3.23
CA SER A 249 -23.59 1.49 2.12
C SER A 249 -23.59 2.46 0.94
N GLN A 250 -23.57 3.76 1.22
CA GLN A 250 -23.48 4.80 0.21
C GLN A 250 -22.06 4.89 -0.36
N ALA A 251 -21.02 4.71 0.47
CA ALA A 251 -19.63 4.63 0.03
C ALA A 251 -19.41 3.47 -0.94
N GLU A 252 -19.83 2.25 -0.59
CA GLU A 252 -19.78 1.05 -1.43
C GLU A 252 -20.45 1.31 -2.79
N ARG A 253 -21.65 1.92 -2.77
CA ARG A 253 -22.39 2.25 -4.01
C ARG A 253 -21.60 3.20 -4.90
N LEU A 254 -20.99 4.24 -4.33
CA LEU A 254 -20.26 5.28 -5.07
C LEU A 254 -18.93 4.75 -5.61
N TYR A 255 -18.17 4.00 -4.82
CA TYR A 255 -16.95 3.36 -5.31
C TYR A 255 -17.23 2.31 -6.39
N SER A 256 -18.28 1.50 -6.21
CA SER A 256 -18.73 0.56 -7.25
C SER A 256 -19.19 1.28 -8.53
N GLN A 257 -19.79 2.47 -8.39
CA GLN A 257 -20.14 3.29 -9.54
C GLN A 257 -18.89 3.82 -10.26
N ALA A 258 -17.88 4.29 -9.51
CA ALA A 258 -16.60 4.72 -10.08
C ALA A 258 -15.88 3.59 -10.82
N GLN A 259 -15.82 2.39 -10.22
CA GLN A 259 -15.27 1.19 -10.83
C GLN A 259 -15.95 0.83 -12.16
N ARG A 260 -17.28 0.97 -12.27
CA ARG A 260 -17.99 0.74 -13.53
C ARG A 260 -17.74 1.81 -14.60
N MET A 261 -17.41 3.04 -14.19
CA MET A 261 -17.13 4.14 -15.13
C MET A 261 -15.74 4.01 -15.76
N ASP A 262 -14.79 3.39 -15.05
CA ASP A 262 -13.46 3.05 -15.54
C ASP A 262 -12.94 1.74 -14.89
N PRO A 263 -13.20 0.58 -15.52
CA PRO A 263 -12.75 -0.71 -14.99
C PRO A 263 -11.24 -0.92 -14.96
N ALA A 264 -10.47 -0.09 -15.66
CA ALA A 264 -9.01 -0.15 -15.68
C ALA A 264 -8.37 0.75 -14.61
N ASP A 265 -9.16 1.53 -13.88
CA ASP A 265 -8.72 2.33 -12.74
C ASP A 265 -8.70 1.45 -11.47
N PRO A 266 -7.53 1.21 -10.85
CA PRO A 266 -7.43 0.38 -9.65
C PRO A 266 -7.88 1.12 -8.37
N ALA A 267 -7.99 2.46 -8.39
CA ALA A 267 -8.28 3.22 -7.18
C ALA A 267 -9.67 2.88 -6.59
N PRO A 268 -10.79 2.85 -7.35
CA PRO A 268 -12.08 2.41 -6.81
C PRO A 268 -12.04 1.03 -6.12
N LEU A 269 -11.26 0.09 -6.67
CA LEU A 269 -11.08 -1.23 -6.06
C LEU A 269 -10.30 -1.13 -4.74
N ARG A 270 -9.25 -0.32 -4.67
CA ARG A 270 -8.50 -0.08 -3.43
C ARG A 270 -9.41 0.42 -2.30
N TYR A 271 -10.29 1.40 -2.59
CA TYR A 271 -11.26 1.91 -1.62
C TYR A 271 -12.29 0.84 -1.22
N LEU A 272 -12.83 0.07 -2.17
CA LEU A 272 -13.76 -1.02 -1.87
C LEU A 272 -13.13 -2.12 -1.01
N GLY A 273 -11.90 -2.52 -1.33
CA GLY A 273 -11.18 -3.57 -0.60
C GLY A 273 -10.96 -3.18 0.85
N GLU A 274 -10.50 -1.94 1.10
CA GLU A 274 -10.34 -1.43 2.46
C GLU A 274 -11.69 -1.23 3.17
N LEU A 275 -12.72 -0.72 2.50
CA LEU A 275 -14.06 -0.61 3.08
C LEU A 275 -14.58 -1.97 3.57
N TYR A 276 -14.44 -3.02 2.76
CA TYR A 276 -14.88 -4.37 3.14
C TYR A 276 -14.04 -4.99 4.25
N ARG A 277 -12.71 -4.82 4.18
CA ARG A 277 -11.78 -5.41 5.17
C ARG A 277 -11.83 -4.66 6.50
N HIS A 278 -11.97 -3.35 6.47
CA HIS A 278 -11.77 -2.50 7.64
C HIS A 278 -13.08 -2.09 8.30
N GLU A 279 -14.07 -1.67 7.51
CA GLU A 279 -15.28 -1.05 8.06
C GLU A 279 -16.43 -2.05 8.21
N THR A 280 -16.66 -2.92 7.22
CA THR A 280 -17.86 -3.80 7.19
C THR A 280 -17.60 -5.25 7.58
N GLY A 281 -16.33 -5.71 7.56
CA GLY A 281 -15.96 -7.09 7.87
C GLY A 281 -16.40 -8.10 6.79
N GLU A 282 -16.58 -7.65 5.55
CA GLU A 282 -16.92 -8.50 4.40
C GLU A 282 -15.67 -9.11 3.76
N TRP A 283 -14.93 -9.89 4.55
CA TRP A 283 -13.60 -10.43 4.23
C TRP A 283 -13.51 -11.10 2.86
N GLU A 284 -14.49 -11.94 2.50
CA GLU A 284 -14.49 -12.62 1.20
C GLU A 284 -14.67 -11.65 0.02
N LYS A 285 -15.40 -10.55 0.19
CA LYS A 285 -15.46 -9.49 -0.83
C LYS A 285 -14.10 -8.78 -0.89
N ALA A 286 -13.51 -8.43 0.24
CA ALA A 286 -12.20 -7.78 0.29
C ALA A 286 -11.12 -8.62 -0.42
N ARG A 287 -11.06 -9.93 -0.14
CA ARG A 287 -10.11 -10.87 -0.77
C ARG A 287 -10.18 -10.81 -2.29
N ARG A 288 -11.38 -10.98 -2.84
CA ARG A 288 -11.61 -10.93 -4.30
C ARG A 288 -11.20 -9.59 -4.91
N ILE A 289 -11.45 -8.49 -4.22
CA ILE A 289 -11.09 -7.15 -4.68
C ILE A 289 -9.56 -6.98 -4.71
N PHE A 290 -8.86 -7.37 -3.64
CA PHE A 290 -7.40 -7.28 -3.60
C PHE A 290 -6.72 -8.21 -4.62
N GLU A 291 -7.23 -9.43 -4.80
CA GLU A 291 -6.77 -10.34 -5.85
C GLU A 291 -6.98 -9.75 -7.25
N ALA A 292 -8.11 -9.08 -7.49
CA ALA A 292 -8.36 -8.39 -8.76
C ALA A 292 -7.36 -7.26 -9.03
N ILE A 293 -6.99 -6.47 -8.02
CA ILE A 293 -5.96 -5.43 -8.14
C ILE A 293 -4.61 -6.04 -8.53
N LEU A 294 -4.24 -7.18 -7.93
CA LEU A 294 -2.97 -7.84 -8.23
C LEU A 294 -2.93 -8.47 -9.63
N ALA A 295 -4.09 -8.84 -10.17
CA ALA A 295 -4.27 -9.46 -11.48
C ALA A 295 -4.42 -8.46 -12.64
N MET A 296 -4.52 -7.16 -12.37
CA MET A 296 -4.62 -6.10 -13.39
C MET A 296 -3.36 -5.22 -13.45
N PRO A 297 -3.16 -4.42 -14.52
CA PRO A 297 -2.24 -3.30 -14.48
C PRO A 297 -2.67 -2.33 -13.37
N ALA A 298 -1.83 -2.18 -12.36
CA ALA A 298 -2.11 -1.35 -11.20
C ALA A 298 -0.83 -0.64 -10.77
N ASP A 299 -1.01 0.57 -10.25
CA ASP A 299 0.08 1.39 -9.74
C ASP A 299 0.71 0.76 -8.47
N PRO A 300 1.97 1.10 -8.13
CA PRO A 300 2.66 0.52 -6.98
C PRO A 300 1.91 0.67 -5.65
N LEU A 301 1.23 1.81 -5.46
CA LEU A 301 0.43 2.05 -4.26
C LEU A 301 -0.74 1.06 -4.21
N SER A 302 -1.56 0.97 -5.25
CA SER A 302 -2.71 0.06 -5.26
C SER A 302 -2.29 -1.39 -5.03
N ARG A 303 -1.16 -1.81 -5.62
CA ARG A 303 -0.58 -3.15 -5.39
C ARG A 303 -0.13 -3.35 -3.94
N ALA A 304 0.54 -2.36 -3.33
CA ALA A 304 0.95 -2.44 -1.94
C ALA A 304 -0.24 -2.57 -1.00
N VAL A 305 -1.30 -1.76 -1.18
CA VAL A 305 -2.51 -1.87 -0.34
C VAL A 305 -3.17 -3.24 -0.50
N ALA A 306 -3.25 -3.79 -1.70
CA ALA A 306 -3.78 -5.14 -1.91
C ALA A 306 -2.93 -6.23 -1.22
N LEU A 307 -1.60 -6.13 -1.29
CA LEU A 307 -0.69 -7.04 -0.59
C LEU A 307 -0.83 -6.94 0.92
N HIS A 308 -0.91 -5.73 1.47
CA HIS A 308 -1.13 -5.50 2.89
C HIS A 308 -2.48 -6.05 3.36
N GLY A 309 -3.57 -5.76 2.65
CA GLY A 309 -4.91 -6.23 2.97
C GLY A 309 -4.98 -7.76 2.99
N LEU A 310 -4.46 -8.42 1.96
CA LEU A 310 -4.34 -9.88 1.91
C LEU A 310 -3.43 -10.43 3.01
N GLY A 311 -2.32 -9.75 3.31
CA GLY A 311 -1.40 -10.12 4.38
C GLY A 311 -2.07 -10.13 5.76
N LYS A 312 -2.80 -9.07 6.11
CA LYS A 312 -3.56 -9.00 7.38
C LYS A 312 -4.59 -10.12 7.46
N MET A 313 -5.38 -10.32 6.41
CA MET A 313 -6.40 -11.37 6.37
C MET A 313 -5.79 -12.78 6.48
N THR A 314 -4.65 -13.01 5.83
CA THR A 314 -3.92 -14.29 5.88
C THR A 314 -3.37 -14.56 7.29
N ILE A 315 -2.94 -13.51 8.02
CA ILE A 315 -2.57 -13.63 9.43
C ILE A 315 -3.79 -13.99 10.29
N HIS A 316 -4.95 -13.37 10.06
CA HIS A 316 -6.19 -13.71 10.78
C HIS A 316 -6.67 -15.14 10.52
N ASP A 317 -6.39 -15.68 9.34
CA ASP A 317 -6.64 -17.08 8.99
C ASP A 317 -5.64 -18.06 9.66
N GLY A 318 -4.63 -17.55 10.38
CA GLY A 318 -3.60 -18.33 11.07
C GLY A 318 -2.37 -18.69 10.21
N GLU A 319 -2.32 -18.24 8.95
CA GLU A 319 -1.18 -18.46 8.05
C GLU A 319 -0.10 -17.37 8.22
N PHE A 320 0.47 -17.25 9.43
CA PHE A 320 1.34 -16.13 9.83
C PHE A 320 2.52 -15.85 8.89
N ALA A 321 3.35 -16.87 8.59
CA ALA A 321 4.54 -16.69 7.75
C ALA A 321 4.21 -16.18 6.34
N LYS A 322 3.08 -16.65 5.77
CA LYS A 322 2.61 -16.21 4.46
C LYS A 322 2.08 -14.79 4.51
N GLY A 323 1.32 -14.44 5.55
CA GLY A 323 0.81 -13.07 5.70
C GLY A 323 1.92 -12.05 6.00
N LEU A 324 2.94 -12.42 6.78
CA LEU A 324 4.15 -11.62 6.97
C LEU A 324 4.85 -11.34 5.64
N ALA A 325 5.09 -12.40 4.83
CA ALA A 325 5.73 -12.24 3.53
C ALA A 325 4.94 -11.31 2.58
N LEU A 326 3.59 -11.35 2.66
CA LEU A 326 2.73 -10.42 1.91
C LEU A 326 2.88 -8.96 2.40
N MET A 327 2.95 -8.73 3.71
CA MET A 327 3.13 -7.40 4.29
C MET A 327 4.53 -6.83 4.02
N GLU A 328 5.58 -7.63 4.09
CA GLU A 328 6.94 -7.23 3.71
C GLU A 328 7.00 -6.87 2.21
N LYS A 329 6.35 -7.68 1.36
CA LYS A 329 6.23 -7.38 -0.07
C LYS A 329 5.43 -6.10 -0.32
N SER A 330 4.43 -5.80 0.51
CA SER A 330 3.69 -4.54 0.42
C SER A 330 4.63 -3.34 0.58
N VAL A 331 5.38 -3.26 1.67
CA VAL A 331 6.27 -2.10 1.93
C VAL A 331 7.44 -2.01 0.95
N GLN A 332 7.88 -3.14 0.39
CA GLN A 332 8.84 -3.17 -0.72
C GLN A 332 8.24 -2.65 -2.04
N THR A 333 6.95 -2.90 -2.28
CA THR A 333 6.26 -2.45 -3.50
C THR A 333 6.00 -0.94 -3.45
N TYR A 334 5.50 -0.47 -2.31
CA TYR A 334 5.33 0.95 -2.02
C TYR A 334 5.28 1.15 -0.50
N PRO A 335 6.09 2.07 0.07
CA PRO A 335 6.06 2.32 1.51
C PRO A 335 4.70 2.83 1.99
N LEU A 336 4.07 2.11 2.91
CA LEU A 336 2.79 2.47 3.50
C LEU A 336 2.96 2.58 5.02
N ALA A 337 2.57 3.73 5.60
CA ALA A 337 2.60 3.90 7.05
C ALA A 337 1.77 2.80 7.74
N LEU A 338 0.58 2.49 7.21
CA LEU A 338 -0.28 1.41 7.73
C LEU A 338 0.38 0.02 7.69
N ALA A 339 1.07 -0.32 6.60
CA ALA A 339 1.73 -1.62 6.52
C ALA A 339 2.94 -1.71 7.46
N ASN A 340 3.72 -0.62 7.58
CA ASN A 340 4.81 -0.53 8.54
C ASN A 340 4.30 -0.63 9.99
N ARG A 341 3.20 0.04 10.34
CA ARG A 341 2.58 -0.10 11.68
C ARG A 341 2.19 -1.55 11.98
N ASN A 342 1.56 -2.24 11.02
CA ASN A 342 1.19 -3.64 11.23
C ASN A 342 2.41 -4.58 11.29
N LEU A 343 3.49 -4.29 10.55
CA LEU A 343 4.76 -5.01 10.68
C LEU A 343 5.40 -4.77 12.05
N ALA A 344 5.35 -3.55 12.58
CA ALA A 344 5.83 -3.24 13.93
C ALA A 344 5.08 -4.04 14.99
N VAL A 345 3.75 -4.08 14.89
CA VAL A 345 2.89 -4.89 15.76
C VAL A 345 3.23 -6.38 15.67
N TYR A 346 3.41 -6.91 14.45
CA TYR A 346 3.77 -8.31 14.24
C TYR A 346 5.09 -8.65 14.94
N TRP A 347 6.15 -7.85 14.72
CA TRP A 347 7.45 -8.12 15.32
C TRP A 347 7.45 -7.90 16.84
N ASN A 348 6.61 -7.00 17.34
CA ASN A 348 6.41 -6.82 18.77
C ASN A 348 5.76 -8.04 19.44
N SER A 349 4.79 -8.69 18.79
CA SER A 349 4.19 -9.91 19.34
C SER A 349 5.13 -11.12 19.28
N GLU A 350 6.06 -11.14 18.30
CA GLU A 350 7.18 -12.10 18.27
C GLU A 350 8.30 -11.77 19.27
N GLY A 351 8.25 -10.60 19.93
CA GLY A 351 9.27 -10.15 20.88
C GLY A 351 10.56 -9.64 20.24
N ASP A 352 10.60 -9.44 18.92
CA ASP A 352 11.72 -8.82 18.19
C ASP A 352 11.58 -7.29 18.23
N THR A 353 11.97 -6.71 19.38
CA THR A 353 11.82 -5.28 19.64
C THR A 353 12.62 -4.40 18.67
N ALA A 354 13.75 -4.89 18.16
CA ALA A 354 14.58 -4.17 17.21
C ALA A 354 13.87 -4.00 15.86
N LYS A 355 13.24 -5.06 15.35
CA LYS A 355 12.42 -4.94 14.13
C LYS A 355 11.14 -4.15 14.37
N ALA A 356 10.50 -4.33 15.53
CA ALA A 356 9.34 -3.53 15.88
C ALA A 356 9.66 -2.03 15.82
N ASP A 357 10.75 -1.60 16.46
CA ASP A 357 11.19 -0.21 16.48
C ASP A 357 11.56 0.33 15.08
N HIS A 358 12.25 -0.50 14.27
CA HIS A 358 12.54 -0.16 12.87
C HIS A 358 11.26 0.20 12.10
N TYR A 359 10.22 -0.62 12.19
CA TYR A 359 8.96 -0.38 11.48
C TYR A 359 8.12 0.75 12.08
N VAL A 360 8.21 1.01 13.40
CA VAL A 360 7.65 2.23 14.01
C VAL A 360 8.29 3.47 13.38
N HIS A 361 9.61 3.47 13.24
CA HIS A 361 10.37 4.58 12.64
C HIS A 361 10.04 4.76 11.16
N GLU A 362 9.94 3.69 10.36
CA GLU A 362 9.51 3.80 8.96
C GLU A 362 8.08 4.36 8.84
N ALA A 363 7.15 3.97 9.72
CA ALA A 363 5.79 4.51 9.72
C ALA A 363 5.76 6.01 10.05
N LEU A 364 6.51 6.45 11.07
CA LEU A 364 6.64 7.85 11.44
C LEU A 364 7.32 8.69 10.35
N ALA A 365 8.36 8.16 9.70
CA ALA A 365 9.10 8.88 8.66
C ALA A 365 8.23 9.20 7.43
N LEU A 366 7.24 8.35 7.13
CA LEU A 366 6.33 8.54 6.00
C LEU A 366 5.32 9.68 6.23
N ASP A 367 4.85 9.85 7.46
CA ASP A 367 4.01 10.99 7.84
C ASP A 367 4.28 11.39 9.31
N PRO A 368 5.30 12.24 9.55
CA PRO A 368 5.77 12.56 10.90
C PRO A 368 4.84 13.53 11.64
N THR A 369 3.89 14.14 10.93
CA THR A 369 2.93 15.09 11.49
C THR A 369 1.54 14.48 11.69
N GLU A 370 1.30 13.28 11.16
CA GLU A 370 0.04 12.57 11.36
C GLU A 370 -0.10 12.15 12.81
N ALA A 371 -1.10 12.74 13.48
CA ALA A 371 -1.35 12.52 14.90
C ALA A 371 -1.63 11.05 15.21
N TYR A 372 -2.25 10.29 14.30
CA TYR A 372 -2.43 8.85 14.47
C TYR A 372 -1.09 8.10 14.53
N ASN A 373 -0.10 8.45 13.68
CA ASN A 373 1.23 7.83 13.71
C ASN A 373 1.97 8.16 15.00
N LEU A 374 1.82 9.39 15.52
CA LEU A 374 2.39 9.79 16.81
C LEU A 374 1.81 8.97 17.97
N VAL A 375 0.48 8.80 18.01
CA VAL A 375 -0.17 7.98 19.03
C VAL A 375 0.22 6.51 18.90
N PHE A 376 0.33 5.99 17.67
CA PHE A 376 0.81 4.63 17.44
C PHE A 376 2.22 4.42 18.00
N ALA A 377 3.17 5.30 17.66
CA ALA A 377 4.53 5.21 18.17
C ALA A 377 4.58 5.33 19.72
N ALA A 378 3.77 6.23 20.29
CA ALA A 378 3.65 6.37 21.74
C ALA A 378 3.19 5.09 22.45
N ALA A 379 2.37 4.25 21.81
CA ALA A 379 1.99 2.95 22.36
C ALA A 379 3.17 1.99 22.54
N PHE A 380 4.20 2.07 21.69
CA PHE A 380 5.44 1.30 21.83
C PHE A 380 6.39 1.94 22.85
N MET A 381 6.42 3.28 22.91
CA MET A 381 7.20 4.02 23.92
C MET A 381 6.74 3.72 25.35
N ALA A 382 5.42 3.54 25.55
CA ALA A 382 4.84 3.26 26.86
C ALA A 382 5.41 1.99 27.51
N GLY A 383 5.65 0.94 26.71
CA GLY A 383 6.24 -0.33 27.17
C GLY A 383 7.76 -0.30 27.36
N ASN A 384 8.44 0.66 26.73
CA ASN A 384 9.91 0.73 26.65
C ASN A 384 10.55 1.76 27.61
N GLY A 385 9.88 2.09 28.72
CA GLY A 385 10.42 2.99 29.75
C GLY A 385 10.22 4.48 29.50
N HIS A 386 9.46 4.85 28.45
CA HIS A 386 9.13 6.23 28.10
C HIS A 386 7.65 6.57 28.37
N GLY A 387 7.12 6.06 29.48
CA GLY A 387 5.69 6.18 29.83
C GLY A 387 5.19 7.62 29.99
N ASP A 388 5.99 8.52 30.57
CA ASP A 388 5.57 9.93 30.77
C ASP A 388 5.39 10.69 29.46
N GLU A 389 6.28 10.46 28.49
CA GLU A 389 6.18 11.04 27.15
C GLU A 389 4.99 10.46 26.38
N ALA A 390 4.80 9.14 26.44
CA ALA A 390 3.65 8.48 25.84
C ALA A 390 2.33 9.01 26.41
N LEU A 391 2.26 9.26 27.73
CA LEU A 391 1.08 9.84 28.37
C LEU A 391 0.80 11.28 27.96
N LYS A 392 1.83 12.08 27.71
CA LYS A 392 1.66 13.43 27.18
C LYS A 392 1.00 13.36 25.80
N ILE A 393 1.54 12.54 24.90
CA ILE A 393 0.98 12.34 23.54
C ILE A 393 -0.46 11.82 23.62
N ALA A 394 -0.74 10.85 24.51
CA ALA A 394 -2.08 10.31 24.68
C ALA A 394 -3.10 11.36 25.12
N ARG A 395 -2.73 12.23 26.07
CA ARG A 395 -3.61 13.31 26.56
C ARG A 395 -3.91 14.35 25.49
N GLU A 396 -2.90 14.72 24.69
CA GLU A 396 -3.05 15.69 23.60
C GLU A 396 -3.95 15.17 22.46
N ASN A 397 -4.07 13.85 22.33
CA ASN A 397 -4.80 13.20 21.23
C ASN A 397 -6.03 12.39 21.70
N GLU A 398 -6.47 12.55 22.95
CA GLU A 398 -7.47 11.67 23.56
C GLU A 398 -8.81 11.67 22.81
N ALA A 399 -9.18 12.80 22.19
CA ALA A 399 -10.41 12.94 21.41
C ALA A 399 -10.39 12.20 20.06
N MET A 400 -9.24 11.67 19.63
CA MET A 400 -9.11 10.96 18.36
C MET A 400 -9.79 9.59 18.45
N LEU A 401 -11.01 9.51 17.93
CA LEU A 401 -11.81 8.28 17.96
C LEU A 401 -11.09 7.08 17.28
N PRO A 402 -10.47 7.21 16.09
CA PRO A 402 -9.74 6.09 15.47
C PRO A 402 -8.54 5.58 16.27
N ALA A 403 -7.95 6.39 17.15
CA ALA A 403 -6.79 5.99 17.96
C ALA A 403 -7.16 5.39 19.32
N SER A 404 -8.45 5.12 19.58
CA SER A 404 -8.94 4.66 20.88
C SER A 404 -8.23 3.41 21.39
N TYR A 405 -7.94 2.43 20.51
CA TYR A 405 -7.18 1.24 20.90
C TYR A 405 -5.75 1.59 21.34
N ASN A 406 -5.00 2.33 20.53
CA ASN A 406 -3.63 2.71 20.83
C ASN A 406 -3.54 3.58 22.10
N LEU A 407 -4.49 4.49 22.29
CA LEU A 407 -4.62 5.26 23.53
C LEU A 407 -4.85 4.34 24.73
N ALA A 408 -5.76 3.36 24.61
CA ALA A 408 -5.96 2.38 25.66
C ALA A 408 -4.69 1.57 25.97
N ALA A 409 -3.93 1.19 24.94
CA ALA A 409 -2.66 0.49 25.10
C ALA A 409 -1.64 1.32 25.89
N ILE A 410 -1.54 2.62 25.64
CA ILE A 410 -0.69 3.54 26.43
C ILE A 410 -1.14 3.56 27.89
N TYR A 411 -2.44 3.74 28.15
CA TYR A 411 -2.96 3.80 29.52
C TYR A 411 -2.82 2.47 30.27
N ALA A 412 -3.00 1.33 29.59
CA ALA A 412 -2.84 0.01 30.18
C ALA A 412 -1.39 -0.27 30.61
N GLN A 413 -0.42 0.07 29.75
CA GLN A 413 1.00 -0.12 30.00
C GLN A 413 1.55 0.84 31.07
N THR A 414 0.90 1.99 31.27
CA THR A 414 1.26 2.98 32.30
C THR A 414 0.43 2.86 33.58
N GLY A 415 -0.32 1.76 33.75
CA GLY A 415 -1.04 1.44 34.99
C GLY A 415 -2.37 2.18 35.19
N GLN A 416 -2.86 2.92 34.20
CA GLN A 416 -4.15 3.65 34.25
C GLN A 416 -5.30 2.75 33.76
N ARG A 417 -5.56 1.68 34.54
CA ARG A 417 -6.57 0.64 34.26
C ARG A 417 -7.91 1.19 33.78
N ASP A 418 -8.58 2.03 34.58
CA ASP A 418 -9.94 2.48 34.30
C ASP A 418 -10.04 3.27 33.00
N LYS A 419 -8.99 4.06 32.71
CA LYS A 419 -8.89 4.83 31.47
C LYS A 419 -8.72 3.92 30.25
N ALA A 420 -7.89 2.89 30.37
CA ALA A 420 -7.69 1.90 29.32
C ALA A 420 -9.01 1.17 28.98
N LEU A 421 -9.74 0.71 30.01
CA LEU A 421 -11.04 0.04 29.82
C LEU A 421 -12.09 0.96 29.19
N ALA A 422 -12.14 2.23 29.60
CA ALA A 422 -13.03 3.22 29.01
C ALA A 422 -12.74 3.45 27.51
N LEU A 423 -11.48 3.54 27.13
CA LEU A 423 -11.06 3.74 25.75
C LEU A 423 -11.24 2.49 24.87
N LEU A 424 -11.01 1.29 25.43
CA LEU A 424 -11.38 0.04 24.76
C LEU A 424 -12.89 -0.05 24.51
N LYS A 425 -13.69 0.36 25.50
CA LYS A 425 -15.15 0.42 25.32
C LYS A 425 -15.54 1.41 24.22
N ARG A 426 -14.92 2.59 24.19
CA ARG A 426 -15.12 3.58 23.12
C ARG A 426 -14.75 3.00 21.76
N HIS A 427 -13.60 2.32 21.67
CA HIS A 427 -13.17 1.66 20.45
C HIS A 427 -14.20 0.62 19.97
N PHE A 428 -14.54 -0.36 20.81
CA PHE A 428 -15.40 -1.46 20.40
C PHE A 428 -16.87 -1.07 20.18
N PHE A 429 -17.39 -0.03 20.84
CA PHE A 429 -18.83 0.24 20.82
C PHE A 429 -19.22 1.62 20.28
N GLU A 430 -18.27 2.53 20.08
CA GLU A 430 -18.52 3.84 19.46
C GLU A 430 -17.80 4.00 18.12
N TYR A 431 -16.54 3.56 18.04
CA TYR A 431 -15.78 3.55 16.78
C TYR A 431 -16.20 2.37 15.89
N GLU A 432 -16.13 1.15 16.44
CA GLU A 432 -16.49 -0.08 15.74
C GLU A 432 -17.99 -0.26 15.61
N ARG A 433 -18.46 -0.25 14.36
CA ARG A 433 -19.89 -0.25 14.03
C ARG A 433 -20.41 -1.62 13.64
N TYR A 434 -19.53 -2.48 13.12
CA TYR A 434 -19.91 -3.79 12.61
C TYR A 434 -19.46 -4.89 13.56
N GLN A 435 -20.38 -5.77 13.91
CA GLN A 435 -20.09 -6.87 14.83
C GLN A 435 -18.97 -7.79 14.32
N ALA A 436 -18.87 -7.97 13.00
CA ALA A 436 -17.83 -8.80 12.40
C ALA A 436 -16.42 -8.25 12.68
N VAL A 437 -16.21 -6.94 12.49
CA VAL A 437 -14.93 -6.28 12.76
C VAL A 437 -14.65 -6.24 14.26
N ARG A 438 -15.64 -5.81 15.05
CA ARG A 438 -15.55 -5.76 16.52
C ARG A 438 -15.13 -7.08 17.13
N ALA A 439 -15.68 -8.21 16.66
CA ALA A 439 -15.36 -9.53 17.20
C ALA A 439 -13.89 -9.91 16.96
N GLU A 440 -13.30 -9.51 15.83
CA GLU A 440 -11.87 -9.75 15.56
C GLU A 440 -10.99 -8.83 16.40
N GLU A 441 -11.29 -7.53 16.50
CA GLU A 441 -10.49 -6.60 17.31
C GLU A 441 -10.57 -6.90 18.81
N MET A 442 -11.71 -7.38 19.31
CA MET A 442 -11.82 -7.91 20.67
C MET A 442 -10.93 -9.13 20.89
N MET A 443 -10.78 -9.98 19.87
CA MET A 443 -9.88 -11.13 19.93
C MET A 443 -8.42 -10.68 19.90
N GLU A 444 -8.07 -9.73 19.02
CA GLU A 444 -6.75 -9.09 18.98
C GLU A 444 -6.37 -8.51 20.35
N ALA A 445 -7.27 -7.75 21.00
CA ALA A 445 -7.01 -7.19 22.33
C ALA A 445 -6.71 -8.26 23.40
N ARG A 446 -7.37 -9.43 23.34
CA ARG A 446 -7.13 -10.54 24.29
C ARG A 446 -5.76 -11.19 24.12
N VAL A 447 -5.13 -11.02 22.96
CA VAL A 447 -3.85 -11.63 22.61
C VAL A 447 -2.72 -10.62 22.42
N ASP A 448 -2.99 -9.34 22.68
CA ASP A 448 -2.02 -8.27 22.56
C ASP A 448 -1.22 -8.10 23.86
N ALA A 449 0.10 -8.07 23.75
CA ALA A 449 1.00 -7.91 24.88
C ALA A 449 0.81 -6.56 25.59
N VAL A 450 0.36 -5.52 24.89
CA VAL A 450 0.11 -4.19 25.47
C VAL A 450 -1.02 -4.19 26.51
N PHE A 451 -1.89 -5.20 26.50
CA PHE A 451 -2.97 -5.39 27.47
C PHE A 451 -2.71 -6.53 28.46
N ALA A 452 -1.46 -7.00 28.58
CA ALA A 452 -1.11 -8.07 29.51
C ALA A 452 -1.55 -7.78 30.96
N SER A 453 -1.52 -6.51 31.39
CA SER A 453 -2.00 -6.08 32.72
C SER A 453 -3.52 -6.22 32.93
N LEU A 454 -4.31 -6.28 31.85
CA LEU A 454 -5.76 -6.36 31.87
C LEU A 454 -6.30 -7.78 31.62
N LYS A 455 -5.45 -8.72 31.19
CA LYS A 455 -5.88 -10.02 30.67
C LYS A 455 -6.79 -10.83 31.60
N ASN A 456 -6.56 -10.75 32.91
CA ASN A 456 -7.35 -11.44 33.95
C ASN A 456 -8.37 -10.52 34.63
N ASP A 457 -8.49 -9.27 34.19
CA ASP A 457 -9.46 -8.32 34.73
C ASP A 457 -10.88 -8.70 34.32
N ALA A 458 -11.79 -8.81 35.29
CA ALA A 458 -13.15 -9.25 35.03
C ALA A 458 -13.92 -8.29 34.09
N GLU A 459 -13.67 -6.98 34.16
CA GLU A 459 -14.28 -6.01 33.26
C GLU A 459 -13.71 -6.13 31.86
N PHE A 460 -12.41 -6.34 31.70
CA PHE A 460 -11.79 -6.58 30.39
C PHE A 460 -12.33 -7.84 29.72
N VAL A 461 -12.42 -8.95 30.48
CA VAL A 461 -12.97 -10.22 30.00
C VAL A 461 -14.44 -10.07 29.57
N ALA A 462 -15.23 -9.34 30.36
CA ALA A 462 -16.62 -9.04 30.02
C ALA A 462 -16.73 -8.13 28.78
N LEU A 463 -15.89 -7.09 28.71
CA LEU A 463 -15.85 -6.13 27.60
C LEU A 463 -15.54 -6.82 26.27
N THR A 464 -14.66 -7.81 26.28
CA THR A 464 -14.23 -8.57 25.10
C THR A 464 -15.00 -9.88 24.89
N SER A 465 -16.13 -10.09 25.59
CA SER A 465 -16.88 -11.35 25.57
C SER A 465 -17.40 -11.77 24.18
N GLY A 466 -17.53 -10.81 23.25
CA GLY A 466 -17.92 -11.06 21.86
C GLY A 466 -16.77 -11.39 20.90
N ALA A 467 -15.56 -11.64 21.40
CA ALA A 467 -14.41 -12.04 20.58
C ALA A 467 -14.70 -13.32 19.78
N ASP A 468 -14.16 -13.40 18.56
CA ASP A 468 -14.43 -14.50 17.63
C ASP A 468 -13.82 -15.86 18.03
N GLY A 469 -12.84 -15.85 18.95
CA GLY A 469 -12.18 -17.04 19.46
C GLY A 469 -11.20 -17.71 18.50
N LYS A 470 -10.83 -17.06 17.38
CA LYS A 470 -9.94 -17.67 16.38
C LYS A 470 -8.47 -17.69 16.80
N LEU A 471 -8.06 -16.75 17.65
CA LEU A 471 -6.70 -16.69 18.19
C LEU A 471 -6.65 -17.36 19.57
N ASP A 472 -5.52 -17.97 19.92
CA ASP A 472 -5.35 -18.63 21.21
C ASP A 472 -4.82 -17.63 22.26
N PRO A 473 -5.65 -17.20 23.24
CA PRO A 473 -5.25 -16.23 24.23
C PRO A 473 -4.22 -16.77 25.22
N SER A 474 -3.97 -18.08 25.27
CA SER A 474 -2.91 -18.63 26.12
C SER A 474 -1.50 -18.37 25.56
N ARG A 475 -1.39 -17.99 24.28
CA ARG A 475 -0.11 -17.87 23.55
C ARG A 475 0.55 -16.48 23.60
N THR A 476 0.03 -15.56 24.41
CA THR A 476 0.64 -14.23 24.57
C THR A 476 2.07 -14.36 25.10
N VAL A 477 3.06 -13.89 24.33
CA VAL A 477 4.43 -13.79 24.82
C VAL A 477 4.42 -12.81 26.00
N SER A 478 4.69 -13.32 27.20
CA SER A 478 5.04 -12.48 28.34
C SER A 478 6.30 -11.71 27.96
N MET A 479 6.18 -10.41 27.68
CA MET A 479 7.34 -9.53 27.67
C MET A 479 7.97 -9.58 29.07
N ASP A 480 8.96 -10.45 29.27
CA ASP A 480 9.78 -10.43 30.49
C ASP A 480 10.72 -9.23 30.36
N PRO A 481 10.54 -8.16 31.16
CA PRO A 481 11.39 -6.98 31.08
C PRO A 481 12.87 -7.28 31.38
N ARG A 482 13.21 -8.50 31.82
CA ARG A 482 14.59 -8.95 32.09
C ARG A 482 15.32 -9.55 30.89
N ARG A 483 14.70 -9.72 29.72
CA ARG A 483 15.38 -10.23 28.51
C ARG A 483 16.07 -9.16 27.65
N GLY A 484 16.00 -7.89 28.04
CA GLY A 484 16.75 -6.81 27.42
C GLY A 484 18.17 -6.68 27.95
N THR A 485 19.02 -7.71 27.80
CA THR A 485 20.50 -7.59 27.73
C THR A 485 21.09 -8.96 27.38
N ALA A 486 21.19 -9.28 26.08
CA ALA A 486 22.10 -10.33 25.61
C ALA A 486 22.53 -10.07 24.16
N HIS A 487 23.56 -9.23 24.06
CA HIS A 487 24.64 -9.13 23.05
C HIS A 487 24.72 -7.84 22.25
#